data_AF-A0A932V705-F1
#
_entry.id   AF-A0A932V705-F1
#
_cell.length_a   1.000
_cell.length_b   1.000
_cell.length_c   1.000
_cell.angle_alpha   90.00
_cell.angle_beta   90.00
_cell.angle_gamma   90.00
#
_symmetry.space_group_name_H-M   'P 1'
#
loop_
_entity.id
_entity.type
_entity.pdbx_description
1 polymer ?
#
loop_
_entity_poly.entity_id
_entity_poly.type
_entity_poly.pdbx_seq_one_letter_code
_entity_poly.pdbx_strand_id
1 'polypeptide(L)'
;MIDPWPRLLRAASEFPLDTTEAAIAALSPSASGALDALRDIHAGRRTIASVLRDFGIGKSEAENRGKVLVYLSRDLGLLVEASPGRYVTTPVGSGLSNVERVLARQYERPAAAPVGRSRRIRRSGDIADHASAHGTRTANIDLDVLSERTAEHQRVVRACAEEFIAQGCEVHEGNFDLLALCGDEDSVLIEAKTITTLSERTQLKMAVGQLFSYEVDDAAALIGGRHVRKMVALNAQLSARGIRVLRALGIDHRVY
;
A
#
# COMPACT_ATOMS: atom_id res chain seq x y z
N MET A 1 2.25 15.71 -1.68
CA MET A 1 3.35 15.06 -2.45
C MET A 1 2.69 13.93 -3.22
N ILE A 2 2.84 13.86 -4.56
CA ILE A 2 2.13 12.83 -5.35
C ILE A 2 2.87 11.50 -5.19
N ASP A 3 2.14 10.44 -4.85
CA ASP A 3 2.68 9.10 -4.67
C ASP A 3 3.28 8.58 -6.01
N PRO A 4 4.60 8.28 -6.05
CA PRO A 4 5.24 7.84 -7.30
C PRO A 4 4.88 6.40 -7.71
N TRP A 5 4.34 5.59 -6.79
CA TRP A 5 4.18 4.14 -7.01
C TRP A 5 3.05 3.77 -7.96
N PRO A 6 1.82 4.30 -7.83
CA PRO A 6 0.74 3.97 -8.76
C PRO A 6 1.11 4.22 -10.23
N ARG A 7 1.82 5.31 -10.50
CA ARG A 7 2.29 5.68 -11.84
C ARG A 7 3.39 4.76 -12.34
N LEU A 8 4.38 4.49 -11.49
CA LEU A 8 5.44 3.54 -11.80
C LEU A 8 4.88 2.17 -12.15
N LEU A 9 3.98 1.64 -11.32
CA LEU A 9 3.39 0.32 -11.52
C LEU A 9 2.49 0.32 -12.76
N ARG A 10 1.73 1.38 -13.00
CA ARG A 10 0.92 1.50 -14.21
C ARG A 10 1.79 1.51 -15.47
N ALA A 11 2.83 2.33 -15.50
CA ALA A 11 3.78 2.34 -16.61
C ALA A 11 4.45 0.99 -16.81
N ALA A 12 4.87 0.32 -15.72
CA ALA A 12 5.49 -1.01 -15.77
C ALA A 12 4.53 -2.15 -16.14
N SER A 13 3.22 -1.90 -16.12
CA SER A 13 2.20 -2.83 -16.63
C SER A 13 1.96 -2.66 -18.14
N GLU A 14 2.25 -1.48 -18.70
CA GLU A 14 2.14 -1.21 -20.13
C GLU A 14 3.47 -1.49 -20.88
N PHE A 15 4.61 -1.24 -20.24
CA PHE A 15 5.94 -1.35 -20.85
C PHE A 15 6.97 -1.96 -19.90
N PRO A 16 7.94 -2.77 -20.39
CA PRO A 16 9.12 -3.10 -19.62
C PRO A 16 10.02 -1.87 -19.43
N LEU A 17 10.09 -1.36 -18.20
CA LEU A 17 10.81 -0.11 -17.90
C LEU A 17 12.26 -0.37 -17.51
N ASP A 18 13.18 0.47 -17.98
CA ASP A 18 14.49 0.63 -17.33
C ASP A 18 14.43 1.60 -16.14
N THR A 19 15.57 1.81 -15.47
CA THR A 19 15.62 2.71 -14.30
C THR A 19 15.27 4.16 -14.64
N THR A 20 15.63 4.64 -15.84
CA THR A 20 15.38 6.03 -16.24
C THR A 20 13.91 6.23 -16.61
N GLU A 21 13.32 5.27 -17.32
CA GLU A 21 11.90 5.25 -17.65
C GLU A 21 11.02 5.11 -16.39
N ALA A 22 11.45 4.31 -15.41
CA ALA A 22 10.81 4.24 -14.10
C ALA A 22 10.79 5.60 -13.38
N ALA A 23 11.87 6.38 -13.49
CA ALA A 23 11.91 7.74 -12.94
C ALA A 23 10.99 8.70 -13.70
N ILE A 24 10.91 8.60 -15.03
CA ILE A 24 9.95 9.37 -15.85
C ILE A 24 8.52 9.07 -15.40
N ALA A 25 8.16 7.79 -15.21
CA ALA A 25 6.84 7.38 -14.73
C ALA A 25 6.51 7.98 -13.36
N ALA A 26 7.45 7.87 -12.42
CA ALA A 26 7.25 8.21 -11.03
C ALA A 26 7.31 9.71 -10.73
N LEU A 27 8.17 10.45 -11.43
CA LEU A 27 8.51 11.84 -11.12
C LEU A 27 7.82 12.86 -12.03
N SER A 28 7.13 12.40 -13.07
CA SER A 28 6.35 13.28 -13.94
C SER A 28 5.34 14.10 -13.12
N PRO A 29 5.09 15.37 -13.48
CA PRO A 29 4.07 16.19 -12.82
C PRO A 29 2.67 15.58 -12.88
N SER A 30 2.36 14.86 -13.97
CA SER A 30 1.07 14.19 -14.17
C SER A 30 1.23 12.75 -14.64
N ALA A 31 0.27 11.92 -14.25
CA ALA A 31 0.24 10.50 -14.62
C ALA A 31 0.05 10.29 -16.12
N SER A 32 -0.92 10.98 -16.71
CA SER A 32 -1.19 10.94 -18.15
C SER A 32 0.03 11.41 -18.95
N GLY A 33 0.65 12.53 -18.54
CA GLY A 33 1.86 13.03 -19.19
C GLY A 33 3.04 12.07 -19.10
N ALA A 34 3.16 11.31 -18.01
CA ALA A 34 4.21 10.29 -17.88
C ALA A 34 4.02 9.14 -18.88
N LEU A 35 2.79 8.61 -18.94
CA LEU A 35 2.44 7.49 -19.83
C LEU A 35 2.52 7.89 -21.30
N ASP A 36 2.06 9.08 -21.67
CA ASP A 36 2.13 9.56 -23.04
C ASP A 36 3.57 9.81 -23.48
N ALA A 37 4.42 10.35 -22.59
CA ALA A 37 5.84 10.50 -22.86
C ALA A 37 6.54 9.14 -23.04
N LEU A 38 6.21 8.14 -22.23
CA LEU A 38 6.73 6.77 -22.39
C LEU A 38 6.25 6.13 -23.70
N ARG A 39 4.97 6.28 -24.05
CA ARG A 39 4.44 5.82 -25.35
C ARG A 39 5.20 6.45 -26.52
N ASP A 40 5.49 7.73 -26.45
CA ASP A 40 6.27 8.43 -27.48
C ASP A 40 7.72 7.95 -27.56
N ILE A 41 8.35 7.63 -26.42
CA ILE A 41 9.69 7.04 -26.39
C ILE A 41 9.67 5.65 -27.05
N HIS A 42 8.74 4.78 -26.65
CA HIS A 42 8.62 3.42 -27.21
C HIS A 42 8.20 3.42 -28.70
N ALA A 43 7.47 4.44 -29.15
CA ALA A 43 7.14 4.66 -30.56
C ALA A 43 8.27 5.33 -31.37
N GLY A 44 9.38 5.69 -30.74
CA GLY A 44 10.51 6.38 -31.38
C GLY A 44 10.22 7.84 -31.77
N ARG A 45 9.13 8.43 -31.28
CA ARG A 45 8.74 9.82 -31.54
C ARG A 45 9.50 10.81 -30.67
N ARG A 46 9.98 10.37 -29.51
CA ARG A 46 10.74 11.18 -28.55
C ARG A 46 11.91 10.41 -27.97
N THR A 47 12.91 11.14 -27.49
CA THR A 47 14.04 10.56 -26.75
C THR A 47 13.87 10.76 -25.25
N ILE A 48 14.43 9.85 -24.45
CA ILE A 48 14.51 9.98 -22.97
C ILE A 48 15.08 11.35 -22.58
N ALA A 49 16.16 11.79 -23.23
CA ALA A 49 16.80 13.07 -22.95
C ALA A 49 15.88 14.28 -23.21
N SER A 50 15.01 14.21 -24.22
CA SER A 50 14.02 15.26 -24.49
C SER A 50 12.95 15.32 -23.40
N VAL A 51 12.44 14.16 -22.96
CA VAL A 51 11.37 14.07 -21.96
C VAL A 51 11.88 14.55 -20.60
N LEU A 52 13.07 14.13 -20.19
CA LEU A 52 13.69 14.56 -18.94
C LEU A 52 13.88 16.08 -18.91
N ARG A 53 14.26 16.70 -20.04
CA ARG A 53 14.40 18.15 -20.16
C ARG A 53 13.06 18.86 -19.99
N ASP A 54 12.00 18.37 -20.61
CA ASP A 54 10.65 18.94 -20.48
C ASP A 54 10.15 18.88 -19.03
N PHE A 55 10.49 17.82 -18.31
CA PHE A 55 10.14 17.67 -16.89
C PHE A 55 11.09 18.41 -15.95
N GLY A 56 12.15 19.05 -16.47
CA GLY A 56 13.16 19.73 -15.66
C GLY A 56 13.99 18.77 -14.78
N ILE A 57 14.11 17.51 -15.17
CA ILE A 57 14.80 16.46 -14.41
C ILE A 57 16.19 16.23 -15.02
N GLY A 58 17.24 16.29 -14.20
CA GLY A 58 18.59 15.97 -14.64
C GLY A 58 18.76 14.47 -14.91
N LYS A 59 19.58 14.09 -15.91
CA LYS A 59 19.82 12.67 -16.26
C LYS A 59 20.31 11.85 -15.04
N SER A 60 21.31 12.35 -14.33
CA SER A 60 21.86 11.67 -13.14
C SER A 60 20.84 11.59 -12.00
N GLU A 61 19.95 12.58 -11.88
CA GLU A 61 18.87 12.56 -10.90
C GLU A 61 17.83 11.48 -11.25
N ALA A 62 17.43 11.40 -12.51
CA ALA A 62 16.51 10.37 -13.00
C ALA A 62 17.07 8.96 -12.77
N GLU A 63 18.34 8.72 -13.12
CA GLU A 63 18.97 7.41 -12.89
C GLU A 63 19.03 7.03 -11.40
N ASN A 64 19.40 7.97 -10.53
CA ASN A 64 19.51 7.70 -9.09
C ASN A 64 18.16 7.43 -8.45
N ARG A 65 17.16 8.27 -8.72
CA ARG A 65 15.79 8.09 -8.21
C ARG A 65 15.16 6.83 -8.77
N GLY A 66 15.32 6.60 -10.07
CA GLY A 66 14.89 5.39 -10.76
C GLY A 66 15.42 4.11 -10.13
N LYS A 67 16.73 4.06 -9.85
CA LYS A 67 17.36 2.93 -9.14
C LYS A 67 16.73 2.67 -7.79
N VAL A 68 16.50 3.71 -6.99
CA VAL A 68 15.87 3.58 -5.66
C VAL A 68 14.44 3.05 -5.79
N LEU A 69 13.64 3.62 -6.68
CA LEU A 69 12.25 3.24 -6.92
C LEU A 69 12.11 1.81 -7.42
N VAL A 70 12.94 1.42 -8.38
CA VAL A 70 13.01 0.05 -8.90
C VAL A 70 13.47 -0.91 -7.81
N TYR A 71 14.53 -0.57 -7.08
CA TYR A 71 15.06 -1.41 -6.01
C TYR A 71 13.99 -1.66 -4.95
N LEU A 72 13.33 -0.60 -4.45
CA LEU A 72 12.27 -0.71 -3.46
C LEU A 72 11.08 -1.48 -4.00
N SER A 73 10.64 -1.22 -5.23
CA SER A 73 9.51 -1.92 -5.85
C SER A 73 9.80 -3.40 -6.09
N ARG A 74 11.03 -3.78 -6.45
CA ARG A 74 11.48 -5.18 -6.49
C ARG A 74 11.55 -5.79 -5.11
N ASP A 75 12.06 -5.05 -4.14
CA ASP A 75 12.21 -5.54 -2.78
C ASP A 75 10.84 -5.85 -2.15
N LEU A 76 9.88 -4.99 -2.46
CA LEU A 76 8.45 -5.11 -2.19
C LEU A 76 7.75 -6.02 -3.20
N GLY A 77 8.45 -6.74 -4.08
CA GLY A 77 7.92 -7.64 -5.12
C GLY A 77 6.70 -7.14 -5.89
N LEU A 78 6.63 -5.83 -6.13
CA LEU A 78 5.67 -5.15 -6.99
C LEU A 78 6.15 -5.16 -8.45
N LEU A 79 7.47 -5.17 -8.62
CA LEU A 79 8.15 -5.34 -9.91
C LEU A 79 8.99 -6.62 -9.91
N VAL A 80 9.13 -7.20 -11.10
CA VAL A 80 10.07 -8.27 -11.39
C VAL A 80 10.91 -7.90 -12.61
N GLU A 81 12.15 -8.37 -12.64
CA GLU A 81 13.04 -8.18 -13.79
C GLU A 81 12.67 -9.19 -14.88
N ALA A 82 12.09 -8.71 -15.99
CA ALA A 82 11.68 -9.56 -17.11
C ALA A 82 12.86 -9.87 -18.06
N SER A 83 13.77 -8.91 -18.19
CA SER A 83 15.06 -9.06 -18.90
C SER A 83 16.10 -8.16 -18.21
N PRO A 84 17.41 -8.33 -18.48
CA PRO A 84 18.45 -7.55 -17.80
C PRO A 84 18.18 -6.04 -17.84
N GLY A 85 18.00 -5.44 -16.67
CA GLY A 85 17.72 -4.02 -16.49
C GLY A 85 16.31 -3.56 -16.88
N ARG A 86 15.38 -4.48 -17.15
CA ARG A 86 13.99 -4.16 -17.54
C ARG A 86 12.98 -4.78 -16.59
N TYR A 87 12.06 -3.96 -16.12
CA TYR A 87 11.15 -4.28 -15.03
C TYR A 87 9.69 -4.20 -15.47
N VAL A 88 8.90 -5.20 -15.07
CA VAL A 88 7.46 -5.26 -15.30
C VAL A 88 6.72 -5.48 -13.99
N THR A 89 5.45 -5.11 -13.93
CA THR A 89 4.61 -5.37 -12.75
C THR A 89 4.37 -6.86 -12.51
N THR A 90 4.42 -7.26 -11.24
CA THR A 90 3.90 -8.54 -10.77
C THR A 90 2.38 -8.47 -10.63
N PRO A 91 1.65 -9.60 -10.47
CA PRO A 91 0.21 -9.56 -10.17
C PRO A 91 -0.13 -8.71 -8.93
N VAL A 92 0.75 -8.72 -7.92
CA VAL A 92 0.63 -7.87 -6.72
C VAL A 92 0.79 -6.38 -7.09
N GLY A 93 1.78 -6.04 -7.91
CA GLY A 93 1.96 -4.67 -8.41
C GLY A 93 0.82 -4.19 -9.32
N SER A 94 0.24 -5.08 -10.12
CA SER A 94 -0.90 -4.77 -10.99
C SER A 94 -2.19 -4.49 -10.21
N GLY A 95 -2.34 -5.07 -9.01
CA GLY A 95 -3.43 -4.69 -8.10
C GLY A 95 -3.35 -3.22 -7.70
N LEU A 96 -2.14 -2.73 -7.43
CA LEU A 96 -1.87 -1.35 -7.00
C LEU A 96 -1.82 -0.34 -8.17
N SER A 97 -1.58 -0.77 -9.41
CA SER A 97 -1.54 0.14 -10.57
C SER A 97 -2.91 0.66 -11.00
N ASN A 98 -3.99 -0.02 -10.59
CA ASN A 98 -5.37 0.38 -10.89
C ASN A 98 -5.90 1.50 -9.98
N VAL A 99 -5.14 1.90 -8.96
CA VAL A 99 -5.50 2.92 -7.95
C VAL A 99 -5.84 4.26 -8.62
N GLU A 100 -5.10 4.71 -9.64
CA GLU A 100 -5.44 5.95 -10.36
C GLU A 100 -6.74 5.87 -11.18
N ARG A 101 -7.09 4.68 -11.68
CA ARG A 101 -8.29 4.48 -12.52
C ARG A 101 -9.56 4.43 -11.68
N VAL A 102 -9.45 4.02 -10.42
CA VAL A 102 -10.54 4.08 -9.42
C VAL A 102 -10.72 5.53 -8.95
N LEU A 103 -9.63 6.24 -8.64
CA LEU A 103 -9.66 7.65 -8.22
C LEU A 103 -10.19 8.60 -9.32
N ALA A 104 -9.91 8.33 -10.60
CA ALA A 104 -10.42 9.13 -11.72
C ALA A 104 -11.88 8.80 -12.11
N ARG A 105 -12.40 7.62 -11.74
CA ARG A 105 -13.78 7.20 -12.05
C ARG A 105 -14.80 7.51 -10.96
N GLN A 106 -14.37 7.80 -9.73
CA GLN A 106 -15.27 8.09 -8.62
C GLN A 106 -15.95 9.48 -8.69
N TYR A 107 -15.69 10.30 -9.71
CA TYR A 107 -16.35 11.60 -9.89
C TYR A 107 -17.67 11.57 -10.69
N GLU A 108 -18.13 10.42 -11.19
CA GLU A 108 -19.42 10.33 -11.90
C GLU A 108 -20.31 9.15 -11.45
N ARG A 109 -20.96 9.30 -10.27
CA ARG A 109 -22.26 8.68 -9.81
C ARG A 109 -22.40 7.14 -9.73
N PRO A 110 -23.41 6.55 -9.03
CA PRO A 110 -24.55 7.12 -8.29
C PRO A 110 -24.65 6.71 -6.79
N ALA A 111 -25.67 7.27 -6.13
CA ALA A 111 -26.15 7.15 -4.74
C ALA A 111 -25.61 6.02 -3.84
N ALA A 112 -25.28 6.45 -2.62
CA ALA A 112 -24.84 5.71 -1.44
C ALA A 112 -25.52 4.34 -1.25
N ALA A 113 -24.70 3.30 -1.11
CA ALA A 113 -25.08 2.08 -0.41
C ALA A 113 -25.11 2.33 1.11
N PRO A 114 -25.94 1.59 1.88
CA PRO A 114 -26.19 1.91 3.28
C PRO A 114 -24.94 1.74 4.14
N VAL A 115 -24.73 2.74 4.99
CA VAL A 115 -23.71 2.86 6.03
C VAL A 115 -23.57 1.56 6.84
N GLY A 116 -22.37 0.98 6.83
CA GLY A 116 -21.97 -0.14 7.67
C GLY A 116 -22.01 0.25 9.15
N ARG A 117 -22.68 -0.57 9.97
CA ARG A 117 -22.93 -0.32 11.39
C ARG A 117 -21.62 -0.20 12.19
N SER A 118 -21.55 0.80 13.07
CA SER A 118 -20.68 0.77 14.26
C SER A 118 -20.86 -0.56 14.98
N ARG A 119 -19.87 -1.45 14.88
CA ARG A 119 -19.93 -2.79 15.45
C ARG A 119 -19.17 -2.77 16.77
N ARG A 120 -19.88 -3.06 17.86
CA ARG A 120 -19.25 -3.36 19.15
C ARG A 120 -18.20 -4.46 18.95
N ILE A 121 -17.01 -4.21 19.49
CA ILE A 121 -15.89 -5.15 19.64
C ILE A 121 -16.44 -6.52 20.04
N ARG A 122 -16.29 -7.51 19.14
CA ARG A 122 -16.79 -8.87 19.37
C ARG A 122 -15.99 -9.53 20.49
N ARG A 123 -16.69 -10.06 21.51
CA ARG A 123 -16.11 -10.86 22.58
C ARG A 123 -15.71 -12.24 22.04
N SER A 124 -14.69 -12.82 22.64
CA SER A 124 -13.97 -14.07 22.30
C SER A 124 -14.83 -15.35 22.10
N GLY A 125 -16.16 -15.29 22.20
CA GLY A 125 -17.04 -16.46 22.13
C GLY A 125 -17.59 -16.80 20.75
N ASP A 126 -17.52 -15.89 19.76
CA ASP A 126 -18.29 -16.01 18.51
C ASP A 126 -17.44 -16.36 17.27
N ILE A 127 -16.20 -16.85 17.43
CA ILE A 127 -15.25 -17.12 16.32
C ILE A 127 -15.07 -18.63 16.09
N ALA A 128 -16.17 -19.38 16.15
CA ALA A 128 -16.24 -20.70 15.52
C ALA A 128 -17.29 -20.63 14.42
N ASP A 129 -16.97 -21.18 13.23
CA ASP A 129 -17.91 -21.53 12.14
C ASP A 129 -17.94 -20.72 10.83
N HIS A 130 -16.97 -19.85 10.52
CA HIS A 130 -16.84 -19.33 9.14
C HIS A 130 -15.47 -19.61 8.51
N ALA A 131 -15.21 -20.89 8.27
CA ALA A 131 -14.24 -21.33 7.28
C ALA A 131 -14.88 -21.22 5.88
N SER A 132 -14.57 -20.14 5.15
CA SER A 132 -14.92 -20.06 3.73
C SER A 132 -14.00 -20.97 2.93
N ALA A 133 -14.57 -22.08 2.46
CA ALA A 133 -13.93 -23.06 1.60
C ALA A 133 -13.60 -22.46 0.23
N HIS A 134 -12.32 -22.43 -0.16
CA HIS A 134 -11.86 -22.47 -1.56
C HIS A 134 -10.45 -23.07 -1.62
N GLY A 135 -10.32 -24.26 -2.23
CA GLY A 135 -9.12 -24.71 -2.95
C GLY A 135 -7.96 -25.31 -2.12
N THR A 136 -7.98 -26.64 -1.99
CA THR A 136 -6.98 -27.49 -1.35
C THR A 136 -5.57 -27.37 -1.95
N ARG A 137 -4.63 -26.81 -1.18
CA ARG A 137 -3.23 -27.27 -1.12
C ARG A 137 -2.87 -27.43 0.36
N THR A 138 -2.99 -28.66 0.85
CA THR A 138 -2.61 -29.07 2.20
C THR A 138 -1.09 -29.00 2.35
N ALA A 139 -0.58 -27.80 2.64
CA ALA A 139 0.53 -27.70 3.59
C ALA A 139 -0.03 -28.12 4.95
N ASN A 140 0.71 -28.93 5.71
CA ASN A 140 0.39 -29.16 7.12
C ASN A 140 0.55 -27.82 7.84
N ILE A 141 -0.52 -27.02 7.84
CA ILE A 141 -0.58 -25.78 8.58
C ILE A 141 -0.89 -26.19 10.01
N ASP A 142 0.08 -25.97 10.89
CA ASP A 142 -0.08 -26.14 12.32
C ASP A 142 -1.17 -25.16 12.80
N LEU A 143 -2.34 -25.73 13.14
CA LEU A 143 -3.53 -24.96 13.52
C LEU A 143 -3.29 -24.17 14.81
N ASP A 144 -2.39 -24.66 15.67
CA ASP A 144 -2.04 -24.00 16.93
C ASP A 144 -1.24 -22.73 16.66
N VAL A 145 -0.28 -22.78 15.73
CA VAL A 145 0.52 -21.60 15.31
C VAL A 145 -0.35 -20.54 14.61
N LEU A 146 -1.37 -20.95 13.84
CA LEU A 146 -2.34 -20.00 13.28
C LEU A 146 -3.23 -19.37 14.34
N SER A 147 -3.68 -20.16 15.32
CA SER A 147 -4.49 -19.69 16.44
C SER A 147 -3.73 -18.66 17.28
N GLU A 148 -2.48 -18.95 17.63
CA GLU A 148 -1.60 -18.03 18.37
C GLU A 148 -1.33 -16.73 17.61
N ARG A 149 -1.03 -16.81 16.31
CA ARG A 149 -0.84 -15.61 15.48
C ARG A 149 -2.10 -14.77 15.36
N THR A 150 -3.26 -15.42 15.27
CA THR A 150 -4.55 -14.73 15.22
C THR A 150 -4.84 -14.05 16.56
N ALA A 151 -4.57 -14.72 17.68
CA ALA A 151 -4.73 -14.15 19.02
C ALA A 151 -3.80 -12.94 19.22
N GLU A 152 -2.54 -13.05 18.80
CA GLU A 152 -1.55 -11.98 18.94
C GLU A 152 -1.88 -10.78 18.03
N HIS A 153 -2.31 -11.03 16.79
CA HIS A 153 -2.81 -9.98 15.89
C HIS A 153 -3.98 -9.22 16.53
N GLN A 154 -4.97 -9.95 17.04
CA GLN A 154 -6.13 -9.36 17.70
C GLN A 154 -5.75 -8.62 18.99
N ARG A 155 -4.73 -9.07 19.72
CA ARG A 155 -4.17 -8.35 20.88
C ARG A 155 -3.63 -6.98 20.45
N VAL A 156 -2.83 -6.93 19.39
CA VAL A 156 -2.26 -5.69 18.84
C VAL A 156 -3.36 -4.74 18.35
N VAL A 157 -4.34 -5.23 17.59
CA VAL A 157 -5.47 -4.42 17.10
C VAL A 157 -6.24 -3.80 18.27
N ARG A 158 -6.56 -4.60 19.31
CA ARG A 158 -7.29 -4.12 20.48
C ARG A 158 -6.51 -3.08 21.27
N ALA A 159 -5.24 -3.33 21.56
CA ALA A 159 -4.39 -2.38 22.29
C ALA A 159 -4.26 -1.05 21.53
N CYS A 160 -4.15 -1.12 20.21
CA CYS A 160 -4.12 0.05 19.35
C CYS A 160 -5.46 0.80 19.38
N ALA A 161 -6.59 0.09 19.26
CA ALA A 161 -7.92 0.68 19.34
C ALA A 161 -8.18 1.38 20.68
N GLU A 162 -7.84 0.73 21.80
CA GLU A 162 -7.96 1.30 23.14
C GLU A 162 -7.18 2.61 23.29
N GLU A 163 -5.98 2.68 22.70
CA GLU A 163 -5.17 3.89 22.72
C GLU A 163 -5.83 5.06 21.97
N PHE A 164 -6.40 4.81 20.78
CA PHE A 164 -7.09 5.84 20.01
C PHE A 164 -8.43 6.24 20.64
N ILE A 165 -9.16 5.29 21.24
CA ILE A 165 -10.35 5.58 22.03
C ILE A 165 -10.01 6.48 23.22
N ALA A 166 -8.90 6.22 23.92
CA ALA A 166 -8.45 7.05 25.04
C ALA A 166 -8.07 8.48 24.61
N GLN A 167 -7.71 8.68 23.35
CA GLN A 167 -7.46 9.99 22.74
C GLN A 167 -8.75 10.68 22.24
N GLY A 168 -9.91 10.05 22.41
CA GLY A 168 -11.20 10.57 21.96
C GLY A 168 -11.49 10.36 20.48
N CYS A 169 -10.74 9.50 19.78
CA CYS A 169 -11.01 9.17 18.39
C CYS A 169 -12.15 8.15 18.28
N GLU A 170 -12.96 8.26 17.23
CA GLU A 170 -13.91 7.21 16.85
C GLU A 170 -13.15 6.11 16.10
N VAL A 171 -13.35 4.85 16.46
CA VAL A 171 -12.65 3.72 15.84
C VAL A 171 -13.59 2.79 15.09
N HIS A 172 -13.13 2.32 13.94
CA HIS A 172 -13.85 1.40 13.06
C HIS A 172 -12.96 0.22 12.68
N GLU A 173 -13.57 -0.96 12.54
CA GLU A 173 -12.95 -2.16 11.96
C GLU A 173 -13.73 -2.54 10.68
N GLY A 174 -13.06 -3.15 9.70
CA GLY A 174 -13.69 -3.52 8.43
C GLY A 174 -12.84 -4.50 7.63
N ASN A 175 -12.70 -4.24 6.34
CA ASN A 175 -11.71 -4.93 5.50
C ASN A 175 -10.27 -4.51 5.83
N PHE A 176 -10.13 -3.40 6.58
CA PHE A 176 -8.91 -2.95 7.24
C PHE A 176 -8.91 -3.33 8.72
N ASP A 177 -7.72 -3.46 9.31
CA ASP A 177 -7.58 -3.81 10.73
C ASP A 177 -8.16 -2.73 11.65
N LEU A 178 -7.84 -1.45 11.42
CA LEU A 178 -8.38 -0.35 12.22
C LEU A 178 -8.35 0.99 11.46
N LEU A 179 -9.40 1.77 11.59
CA LEU A 179 -9.48 3.18 11.18
C LEU A 179 -9.87 4.02 12.39
N ALA A 180 -9.05 5.00 12.74
CA ALA A 180 -9.35 5.98 13.78
C ALA A 180 -9.68 7.34 13.14
N LEU A 181 -10.82 7.93 13.49
CA LEU A 181 -11.22 9.29 13.12
C LEU A 181 -10.96 10.19 14.33
N CYS A 182 -9.96 11.06 14.22
CA CYS A 182 -9.48 11.89 15.32
C CYS A 182 -9.86 13.34 15.06
N GLY A 183 -11.05 13.73 15.51
CA GLY A 183 -11.64 15.03 15.21
C GLY A 183 -12.17 15.12 13.77
N ASP A 184 -12.33 16.36 13.29
CA ASP A 184 -13.02 16.61 12.03
C ASP A 184 -12.12 16.52 10.80
N GLU A 185 -10.81 16.72 10.95
CA GLU A 185 -9.88 16.83 9.81
C GLU A 185 -8.90 15.65 9.69
N ASP A 186 -8.66 14.90 10.76
CA ASP A 186 -7.62 13.88 10.79
C ASP A 186 -8.19 12.46 10.95
N SER A 187 -7.57 11.54 10.23
CA SER A 187 -7.82 10.11 10.34
C SER A 187 -6.52 9.33 10.31
N VAL A 188 -6.52 8.15 10.93
CA VAL A 188 -5.38 7.24 10.95
C VAL A 188 -5.86 5.87 10.49
N LEU A 189 -5.34 5.42 9.36
CA LEU A 189 -5.56 4.08 8.84
C LEU A 189 -4.42 3.17 9.29
N ILE A 190 -4.78 2.04 9.88
CA ILE A 190 -3.86 1.24 10.69
C ILE A 190 -3.93 -0.21 10.22
N GLU A 191 -2.77 -0.81 9.99
CA GLU A 191 -2.61 -2.23 9.71
C GLU A 191 -1.77 -2.87 10.82
N ALA A 192 -2.29 -3.90 11.46
CA ALA A 192 -1.59 -4.67 12.46
C ALA A 192 -0.78 -5.80 11.80
N LYS A 193 0.44 -6.04 12.29
CA LYS A 193 1.27 -7.16 11.87
C LYS A 193 1.96 -7.84 13.04
N THR A 194 1.88 -9.16 13.05
CA THR A 194 2.73 -10.00 13.89
C THR A 194 4.07 -10.23 13.19
N ILE A 195 5.11 -9.53 13.64
CA ILE A 195 6.47 -9.63 13.11
C ILE A 195 7.24 -10.75 13.83
N THR A 196 7.91 -11.57 13.04
CA THR A 196 9.01 -12.40 13.51
C THR A 196 10.29 -11.98 12.78
N THR A 197 11.46 -12.29 13.34
CA THR A 197 12.77 -11.97 12.75
C THR A 197 12.92 -12.48 11.31
N LEU A 198 12.29 -13.62 10.99
CA LEU A 198 12.32 -14.22 9.66
C LEU A 198 11.31 -13.61 8.66
N SER A 199 10.30 -12.89 9.15
CA SER A 199 9.16 -12.44 8.34
C SER A 199 9.03 -10.93 8.20
N GLU A 200 9.82 -10.12 8.94
CA GLU A 200 9.72 -8.66 8.98
C GLU A 200 9.53 -8.04 7.59
N ARG A 201 10.44 -8.35 6.66
CA ARG A 201 10.40 -7.78 5.31
C ARG A 201 9.09 -8.10 4.57
N THR A 202 8.63 -9.35 4.66
CA THR A 202 7.40 -9.80 3.99
C THR A 202 6.18 -9.15 4.63
N GLN A 203 6.13 -9.10 5.95
CA GLN A 203 5.00 -8.52 6.69
C GLN A 203 4.90 -7.00 6.47
N LEU A 204 6.04 -6.28 6.48
CA LEU A 204 6.07 -4.86 6.16
C LEU A 204 5.63 -4.58 4.72
N LYS A 205 6.08 -5.38 3.76
CA LYS A 205 5.62 -5.29 2.36
C LYS A 205 4.10 -5.44 2.27
N MET A 206 3.54 -6.45 2.93
CA MET A 206 2.09 -6.68 2.94
C MET A 206 1.36 -5.51 3.59
N ALA A 207 1.84 -5.03 4.74
CA ALA A 207 1.21 -3.93 5.46
C ALA A 207 1.17 -2.64 4.64
N VAL A 208 2.28 -2.30 4.00
CA VAL A 208 2.36 -1.16 3.08
C VAL A 208 1.32 -1.31 1.97
N GLY A 209 1.29 -2.45 1.28
CA GLY A 209 0.32 -2.69 0.20
C GLY A 209 -1.13 -2.57 0.66
N GLN A 210 -1.46 -3.13 1.82
CA GLN A 210 -2.80 -3.10 2.40
C GLN A 210 -3.22 -1.67 2.80
N LEU A 211 -2.36 -0.92 3.50
CA LEU A 211 -2.66 0.45 3.91
C LEU A 211 -2.99 1.36 2.72
N PHE A 212 -2.27 1.22 1.61
CA PHE A 212 -2.56 1.99 0.39
C PHE A 212 -3.81 1.51 -0.34
N SER A 213 -4.10 0.19 -0.33
CA SER A 213 -5.33 -0.35 -0.94
C SER A 213 -6.57 0.11 -0.17
N TYR A 214 -6.55 -0.01 1.16
CA TYR A 214 -7.70 0.27 2.01
C TYR A 214 -8.11 1.74 2.00
N GLU A 215 -7.16 2.67 1.96
CA GLU A 215 -7.45 4.10 1.85
C GLU A 215 -8.35 4.41 0.65
N VAL A 216 -8.20 3.65 -0.44
CA VAL A 216 -8.89 3.85 -1.72
C VAL A 216 -10.19 3.05 -1.80
N ASP A 217 -10.13 1.77 -1.42
CA ASP A 217 -11.22 0.82 -1.71
C ASP A 217 -12.22 0.68 -0.56
N ASP A 218 -11.73 0.67 0.69
CA ASP A 218 -12.51 0.21 1.84
C ASP A 218 -12.83 1.32 2.83
N ALA A 219 -11.87 2.22 3.08
CA ALA A 219 -11.97 3.27 4.09
C ALA A 219 -12.43 4.62 3.53
N ALA A 220 -12.37 4.83 2.21
CA ALA A 220 -12.62 6.13 1.57
C ALA A 220 -13.95 6.78 2.00
N ALA A 221 -15.03 5.98 2.06
CA ALA A 221 -16.35 6.47 2.46
C ALA A 221 -16.41 6.91 3.94
N LEU A 222 -15.66 6.25 4.82
CA LEU A 222 -15.58 6.58 6.25
C LEU A 222 -14.65 7.77 6.51
N ILE A 223 -13.55 7.84 5.78
CA ILE A 223 -12.58 8.95 5.83
C ILE A 223 -13.26 10.27 5.46
N GLY A 224 -14.13 10.28 4.45
CA GLY A 224 -14.97 11.44 4.13
C GLY A 224 -14.18 12.69 3.72
N GLY A 225 -13.02 12.51 3.09
CA GLY A 225 -12.15 13.61 2.66
C GLY A 225 -11.19 14.15 3.73
N ARG A 226 -11.19 13.58 4.93
CA ARG A 226 -10.19 13.87 5.98
C ARG A 226 -8.77 13.56 5.49
N HIS A 227 -7.80 14.23 6.09
CA HIS A 227 -6.41 13.86 5.94
C HIS A 227 -6.17 12.47 6.55
N VAL A 228 -5.47 11.61 5.82
CA VAL A 228 -5.22 10.21 6.21
C VAL A 228 -3.75 10.00 6.52
N ARG A 229 -3.45 9.76 7.79
CA ARG A 229 -2.16 9.21 8.20
C ARG A 229 -2.22 7.69 8.16
N LYS A 230 -1.09 7.06 7.84
CA LYS A 230 -0.96 5.60 7.77
C LYS A 230 -0.07 5.13 8.91
N MET A 231 -0.46 4.05 9.57
CA MET A 231 0.33 3.47 10.65
C MET A 231 0.41 1.94 10.55
N VAL A 232 1.56 1.37 10.87
CA VAL A 232 1.68 -0.07 11.13
C VAL A 232 1.75 -0.31 12.64
N ALA A 233 0.79 -1.07 13.17
CA ALA A 233 0.80 -1.55 14.55
C ALA A 233 1.50 -2.92 14.61
N LEU A 234 2.41 -3.12 15.56
CA LEU A 234 3.33 -4.25 15.57
C LEU A 234 3.36 -4.91 16.95
N ASN A 235 3.59 -6.21 17.00
CA ASN A 235 3.87 -6.92 18.25
C ASN A 235 5.36 -6.90 18.66
N ALA A 236 6.25 -6.43 17.78
CA ALA A 236 7.68 -6.46 18.01
C ALA A 236 8.39 -5.28 17.33
N GLN A 237 9.57 -4.93 17.87
CA GLN A 237 10.41 -3.87 17.32
C GLN A 237 10.94 -4.25 15.93
N LEU A 238 10.87 -3.31 14.98
CA LEU A 238 11.46 -3.47 13.65
C LEU A 238 12.98 -3.28 13.68
N SER A 239 13.66 -3.92 12.73
CA SER A 239 15.02 -3.58 12.38
C SER A 239 15.15 -2.11 11.95
N ALA A 240 16.35 -1.55 12.08
CA ALA A 240 16.66 -0.20 11.58
C ALA A 240 16.34 -0.04 10.08
N ARG A 241 16.40 -1.13 9.30
CA ARG A 241 16.01 -1.12 7.89
C ARG A 241 14.50 -0.96 7.74
N GLY A 242 13.70 -1.73 8.47
CA GLY A 242 12.23 -1.63 8.45
C GLY A 242 11.75 -0.23 8.82
N ILE A 243 12.33 0.37 9.87
CA ILE A 243 12.02 1.74 10.30
C ILE A 243 12.33 2.75 9.19
N ARG A 244 13.48 2.62 8.51
CA ARG A 244 13.85 3.51 7.39
C ARG A 244 12.86 3.41 6.24
N VAL A 245 12.36 2.21 5.93
CA VAL A 245 11.37 1.99 4.86
C VAL A 245 10.05 2.69 5.20
N LEU A 246 9.49 2.45 6.39
CA LEU A 246 8.23 3.07 6.79
C LEU A 246 8.34 4.60 6.84
N ARG A 247 9.44 5.13 7.39
CA ARG A 247 9.70 6.58 7.40
C ARG A 247 9.78 7.17 5.99
N ALA A 248 10.46 6.50 5.07
CA ALA A 248 10.56 6.96 3.68
C ALA A 248 9.20 6.99 2.96
N LEU A 249 8.24 6.18 3.43
CA LEU A 249 6.88 6.11 2.90
C LEU A 249 5.90 7.03 3.67
N GLY A 250 6.36 7.77 4.69
CA GLY A 250 5.48 8.58 5.54
C GLY A 250 4.50 7.74 6.37
N ILE A 251 4.86 6.49 6.68
CA ILE A 251 4.06 5.57 7.48
C ILE A 251 4.61 5.54 8.90
N ASP A 252 3.74 5.87 9.86
CA ASP A 252 4.05 5.76 11.28
C ASP A 252 4.12 4.29 11.71
N HIS A 253 4.80 3.99 12.82
CA HIS A 253 4.76 2.66 13.40
C HIS A 253 4.72 2.71 14.92
N ARG A 254 4.06 1.72 15.52
CA ARG A 254 4.00 1.53 16.97
C ARG A 254 4.07 0.06 17.34
N VAL A 255 4.62 -0.19 18.51
CA VAL A 255 4.75 -1.54 19.09
C VAL A 255 3.81 -1.65 20.28
N TYR A 256 3.07 -2.76 20.37
CA TYR A 256 2.04 -3.07 21.37
C TYR A 256 2.25 -4.45 22.01
#